data_AF-X1GAC3-F1
#
_entry.id   AF-X1GAC3-F1
#
_cell.length_a   1.000
_cell.length_b   1.000
_cell.length_c   1.000
_cell.angle_alpha   90.00
_cell.angle_beta   90.00
_cell.angle_gamma   90.00
#
_symmetry.space_group_name_H-M   'P 1'
#
loop_
_entity.id
_entity.type
_entity.pdbx_description
1 polymer ?
#
loop_
_entity_poly.entity_id
_entity_poly.type
_entity_poly.pdbx_seq_one_letter_code
_entity_poly.pdbx_strand_id
1 'polypeptide(L)'
;GKAAGELEAARELTTKLEQRTKAVTDKAKDLPDGQRPRVFYEIQYEPLMTAGPGTFIDNLIHLAGGVNIASDAAAKYPVYNLEMLIERNPEVIIISFWHGSIAASVEAVKSRKRWQIIDAVKNNRVYGINADLVSRPGPRIVDGIEEMARFIHPDLFKE
;
A
#
# COMPACT_ATOMS: atom_id res chain seq x y z
N GLY A 1 -13.24 -2.39 -24.64
CA GLY A 1 -12.82 -3.30 -25.72
C GLY A 1 -14.03 -3.79 -26.49
N LYS A 2 -14.34 -5.10 -26.40
CA LYS A 2 -15.40 -5.76 -27.19
C LYS A 2 -16.75 -5.03 -27.20
N ALA A 3 -17.29 -4.70 -26.02
CA ALA A 3 -18.60 -4.04 -25.91
C ALA A 3 -18.65 -2.62 -26.50
N ALA A 4 -17.50 -1.95 -26.59
CA ALA A 4 -17.39 -0.59 -27.10
C ALA A 4 -16.89 -0.52 -28.56
N GLY A 5 -16.61 -1.67 -29.21
CA GLY A 5 -15.96 -1.70 -30.53
C GLY A 5 -14.47 -1.36 -30.53
N GLU A 6 -13.93 -0.86 -29.42
CA GLU A 6 -12.55 -0.38 -29.28
C GLU A 6 -11.56 -1.49 -28.88
N LEU A 7 -11.37 -2.50 -29.73
CA LEU A 7 -10.49 -3.64 -29.43
C LEU A 7 -9.01 -3.28 -29.44
N GLU A 8 -8.54 -2.51 -30.42
CA GLU A 8 -7.12 -2.16 -30.54
C GLU A 8 -6.67 -1.22 -29.42
N ALA A 9 -7.46 -0.17 -29.12
CA ALA A 9 -7.19 0.71 -27.99
C ALA A 9 -7.18 -0.06 -26.65
N ALA A 10 -8.06 -1.06 -26.49
CA ALA A 10 -8.04 -1.91 -25.30
C ALA A 10 -6.76 -2.77 -25.22
N ARG A 11 -6.30 -3.35 -26.33
CA ARG A 11 -5.06 -4.14 -26.38
C ARG A 11 -3.82 -3.30 -26.09
N GLU A 12 -3.75 -2.10 -26.65
CA GLU A 12 -2.65 -1.18 -26.40
C GLU A 12 -2.61 -0.79 -24.92
N LEU A 13 -3.76 -0.45 -24.34
CA LEU A 13 -3.87 -0.11 -22.93
C LEU A 13 -3.45 -1.29 -22.05
N THR A 14 -3.97 -2.50 -22.27
CA THR A 14 -3.62 -3.67 -21.44
C THR A 14 -2.14 -3.99 -21.53
N THR A 15 -1.54 -3.93 -22.74
CA THR A 15 -0.10 -4.14 -22.93
C THR A 15 0.72 -3.16 -22.10
N LYS A 16 0.36 -1.86 -22.11
CA LYS A 16 1.05 -0.84 -21.31
C LYS A 16 0.91 -1.10 -19.80
N LEU A 17 -0.28 -1.47 -19.34
CA LEU A 17 -0.53 -1.77 -17.92
C LEU A 17 0.26 -3.00 -17.46
N GLU A 18 0.31 -4.05 -18.27
CA GLU A 18 1.08 -5.27 -17.99
C GLU A 18 2.58 -4.98 -17.92
N GLN A 19 3.12 -4.19 -18.86
CA GLN A 19 4.54 -3.79 -18.87
C GLN A 19 4.92 -3.01 -17.61
N ARG A 20 4.11 -2.01 -17.24
CA ARG A 20 4.34 -1.19 -16.04
C ARG A 20 4.25 -2.02 -14.76
N THR A 21 3.23 -2.89 -14.65
CA THR A 21 3.09 -3.81 -13.52
C THR A 21 4.30 -4.74 -13.43
N LYS A 22 4.75 -5.29 -14.56
CA LYS A 22 5.92 -6.18 -14.63
C LYS A 22 7.21 -5.46 -14.23
N ALA A 23 7.38 -4.19 -14.59
CA ALA A 23 8.55 -3.41 -14.19
C ALA A 23 8.67 -3.25 -12.66
N VAL A 24 7.54 -3.14 -11.96
CA VAL A 24 7.52 -3.13 -10.49
C VAL A 24 7.77 -4.52 -9.93
N THR A 25 7.03 -5.52 -10.38
CA THR A 25 7.10 -6.87 -9.80
C THR A 25 8.43 -7.55 -10.09
N ASP A 26 9.08 -7.29 -11.22
CA ASP A 26 10.40 -7.86 -11.52
C ASP A 26 11.49 -7.34 -10.57
N LYS A 27 11.39 -6.09 -10.12
CA LYS A 27 12.32 -5.53 -9.13
C LYS A 27 12.05 -6.06 -7.72
N ALA A 28 10.80 -6.40 -7.43
CA ALA A 28 10.37 -6.84 -6.10
C ALA A 28 10.43 -8.38 -5.90
N LYS A 29 10.24 -9.17 -6.96
CA LYS A 29 10.05 -10.63 -6.86
C LYS A 29 11.26 -11.36 -6.28
N ASP A 30 12.47 -10.89 -6.61
CA ASP A 30 13.74 -11.55 -6.24
C ASP A 30 14.26 -11.06 -4.88
N LEU A 31 13.52 -10.17 -4.20
CA LEU A 31 13.87 -9.73 -2.86
C LEU A 31 13.65 -10.87 -1.86
N PRO A 32 14.67 -11.26 -1.08
CA PRO A 32 14.51 -12.22 0.00
C PRO A 32 13.60 -11.65 1.09
N ASP A 33 12.94 -12.50 1.86
CA ASP A 33 11.96 -12.08 2.87
C ASP A 33 12.51 -11.06 3.86
N GLY A 34 13.79 -11.18 4.25
CA GLY A 34 14.46 -10.23 5.15
C GLY A 34 14.69 -8.83 4.55
N GLN A 35 14.48 -8.64 3.25
CA GLN A 35 14.57 -7.36 2.55
C GLN A 35 13.19 -6.79 2.19
N ARG A 36 12.10 -7.46 2.54
CA ARG A 36 10.73 -7.00 2.29
C ARG A 36 10.21 -6.27 3.53
N PRO A 37 10.04 -4.93 3.49
CA PRO A 37 9.62 -4.17 4.65
C PRO A 37 8.24 -4.58 5.14
N ARG A 38 8.06 -4.58 6.47
CA ARG A 38 6.75 -4.71 7.10
C ARG A 38 5.92 -3.45 6.86
N VAL A 39 4.76 -3.59 6.26
CA VAL A 39 3.86 -2.49 5.87
C VAL A 39 2.58 -2.55 6.66
N PHE A 40 2.18 -1.41 7.22
CA PHE A 40 0.84 -1.19 7.76
C PHE A 40 0.07 -0.19 6.89
N TYR A 41 -1.15 -0.55 6.51
CA TYR A 41 -2.03 0.33 5.75
C TYR A 41 -3.17 0.84 6.63
N GLU A 42 -3.21 2.14 6.92
CA GLU A 42 -4.25 2.75 7.73
C GLU A 42 -5.44 3.18 6.86
N ILE A 43 -6.57 2.51 7.03
CA ILE A 43 -7.85 2.92 6.43
C ILE A 43 -8.48 4.03 7.28
N GLN A 44 -8.46 3.84 8.59
CA GLN A 44 -9.11 4.69 9.57
C GLN A 44 -8.38 4.58 10.92
N TYR A 45 -8.38 5.66 11.71
CA TYR A 45 -7.72 5.69 13.02
C TYR A 45 -8.62 5.26 14.18
N GLU A 46 -9.91 5.61 14.17
CA GLU A 46 -10.85 5.31 15.25
C GLU A 46 -12.18 4.75 14.71
N PRO A 47 -12.41 3.42 14.79
CA PRO A 47 -11.45 2.39 15.20
C PRO A 47 -10.25 2.28 14.23
N LEU A 48 -9.12 1.76 14.72
CA LEU A 48 -7.90 1.60 13.91
C LEU A 48 -8.09 0.44 12.93
N MET A 49 -8.53 0.75 11.72
CA MET A 49 -8.85 -0.23 10.69
C MET A 49 -7.73 -0.33 9.66
N THR A 50 -7.47 -1.56 9.21
CA THR A 50 -6.49 -1.86 8.17
C THR A 50 -7.06 -2.86 7.14
N ALA A 51 -6.27 -3.16 6.11
CA ALA A 51 -6.61 -4.14 5.09
C ALA A 51 -5.84 -5.45 5.36
N GLY A 52 -6.58 -6.53 5.60
CA GLY A 52 -6.08 -7.88 5.87
C GLY A 52 -6.08 -8.79 4.63
N PRO A 53 -6.07 -10.12 4.82
CA PRO A 53 -5.81 -11.08 3.75
C PRO A 53 -6.79 -11.01 2.59
N GLY A 54 -6.26 -11.13 1.37
CA GLY A 54 -7.04 -11.24 0.14
C GLY A 54 -7.83 -9.97 -0.20
N THR A 55 -7.52 -8.85 0.46
CA THR A 55 -7.96 -7.53 0.02
C THR A 55 -7.13 -7.08 -1.17
N PHE A 56 -7.61 -6.05 -1.86
CA PHE A 56 -6.84 -5.50 -2.97
C PHE A 56 -5.54 -4.87 -2.47
N ILE A 57 -5.62 -4.09 -1.38
CA ILE A 57 -4.46 -3.48 -0.72
C ILE A 57 -3.40 -4.52 -0.33
N ASP A 58 -3.82 -5.64 0.24
CA ASP A 58 -2.92 -6.76 0.58
C ASP A 58 -2.15 -7.25 -0.66
N ASN A 59 -2.85 -7.46 -1.77
CA ASN A 59 -2.20 -7.83 -3.04
C ASN A 59 -1.26 -6.73 -3.56
N LEU A 60 -1.62 -5.45 -3.47
CA LEU A 60 -0.77 -4.35 -3.93
C LEU A 60 0.51 -4.24 -3.10
N ILE A 61 0.42 -4.41 -1.77
CA ILE A 61 1.58 -4.45 -0.89
C ILE A 61 2.52 -5.58 -1.30
N HIS A 62 1.97 -6.77 -1.58
CA HIS A 62 2.77 -7.91 -2.04
C HIS A 62 3.42 -7.67 -3.42
N LEU A 63 2.67 -7.13 -4.38
CA LEU A 63 3.20 -6.80 -5.71
C LEU A 63 4.29 -5.73 -5.66
N ALA A 64 4.16 -4.79 -4.72
CA ALA A 64 5.16 -3.75 -4.44
C ALA A 64 6.35 -4.28 -3.61
N GLY A 65 6.39 -5.56 -3.27
CA GLY A 65 7.51 -6.19 -2.55
C GLY A 65 7.54 -5.95 -1.04
N GLY A 66 6.40 -5.61 -0.44
CA GLY A 66 6.24 -5.48 1.01
C GLY A 66 5.60 -6.71 1.66
N VAL A 67 5.63 -6.72 2.99
CA VAL A 67 4.90 -7.70 3.82
C VAL A 67 3.79 -6.97 4.56
N ASN A 68 2.53 -7.28 4.25
CA ASN A 68 1.40 -6.72 5.00
C ASN A 68 1.37 -7.33 6.41
N ILE A 69 1.49 -6.48 7.45
CA ILE A 69 1.47 -6.95 8.84
C ILE A 69 0.13 -7.55 9.28
N ALA A 70 -0.93 -7.30 8.52
CA ALA A 70 -2.28 -7.82 8.77
C ALA A 70 -2.68 -8.98 7.85
N SER A 71 -1.74 -9.53 7.06
CA SER A 71 -1.99 -10.64 6.13
C SER A 71 -2.46 -11.94 6.81
N ASP A 72 -2.21 -12.11 8.11
CA ASP A 72 -2.64 -13.26 8.91
C ASP A 72 -3.92 -13.02 9.72
N ALA A 73 -4.56 -11.86 9.54
CA ALA A 73 -5.77 -11.53 10.28
C ALA A 73 -6.97 -12.40 9.86
N ALA A 74 -7.85 -12.73 10.82
CA ALA A 74 -9.04 -13.53 10.54
C ALA A 74 -10.08 -12.82 9.64
N ALA A 75 -10.06 -11.48 9.60
CA ALA A 75 -11.00 -10.66 8.85
C ALA A 75 -10.29 -9.91 7.72
N LYS A 76 -11.00 -9.66 6.61
CA LYS A 76 -10.50 -8.85 5.49
C LYS A 76 -10.21 -7.39 5.88
N TYR A 77 -10.96 -6.84 6.83
CA TYR A 77 -10.77 -5.48 7.33
C TYR A 77 -10.73 -5.50 8.86
N PRO A 78 -9.63 -5.97 9.46
CA PRO A 78 -9.54 -6.12 10.90
C PRO A 78 -9.40 -4.76 11.58
N VAL A 79 -9.90 -4.69 12.82
CA VAL A 79 -9.62 -3.59 13.74
C VAL A 79 -8.41 -3.99 14.58
N TYR A 80 -7.35 -3.20 14.52
CA TYR A 80 -6.16 -3.35 15.35
C TYR A 80 -6.33 -2.54 16.64
N ASN A 81 -5.77 -3.03 17.74
CA ASN A 81 -5.43 -2.16 18.86
C ASN A 81 -4.00 -1.64 18.68
N LEU A 82 -3.63 -0.68 19.52
CA LEU A 82 -2.32 -0.05 19.43
C LEU A 82 -1.20 -1.03 19.80
N GLU A 83 -1.44 -1.89 20.78
CA GLU A 83 -0.48 -2.86 21.29
C GLU A 83 -0.06 -3.84 20.18
N MET A 84 -1.02 -4.36 19.41
CA MET A 84 -0.78 -5.21 18.24
C MET A 84 0.00 -4.47 17.15
N LEU A 85 -0.31 -3.20 16.89
CA LEU A 85 0.44 -2.39 15.92
C LEU A 85 1.90 -2.21 16.37
N ILE A 86 2.12 -1.92 17.66
CA ILE A 86 3.46 -1.78 18.23
C ILE A 86 4.22 -3.11 18.18
N GLU A 87 3.57 -4.23 18.52
CA GLU A 87 4.18 -5.56 18.50
C GLU A 87 4.60 -5.99 17.08
N ARG A 88 3.74 -5.75 16.08
CA ARG A 88 4.05 -6.02 14.68
C ARG A 88 5.10 -5.06 14.09
N ASN A 89 5.27 -3.90 14.73
CA ASN A 89 6.30 -2.90 14.46
C ASN A 89 6.55 -2.66 12.95
N PRO A 90 5.59 -2.07 12.21
CA PRO A 90 5.78 -1.83 10.78
C PRO A 90 6.96 -0.88 10.51
N GLU A 91 7.65 -1.14 9.41
CA GLU A 91 8.76 -0.31 8.90
C GLU A 91 8.25 0.77 7.94
N VAL A 92 7.05 0.59 7.40
CA VAL A 92 6.34 1.55 6.53
C VAL A 92 4.90 1.67 6.97
N ILE A 93 4.40 2.89 7.10
CA ILE A 93 2.98 3.18 7.28
C ILE A 93 2.47 3.92 6.06
N ILE A 94 1.41 3.40 5.44
CA ILE A 94 0.72 4.02 4.31
C ILE A 94 -0.68 4.39 4.78
N ILE A 95 -1.02 5.68 4.74
CA ILE A 95 -2.33 6.18 5.14
C ILE A 95 -3.17 6.50 3.92
N SER A 96 -4.38 5.97 3.89
CA SER A 96 -5.30 6.25 2.80
C SER A 96 -5.99 7.58 3.04
N PHE A 97 -6.05 8.43 2.02
CA PHE A 97 -6.85 9.65 2.05
C PHE A 97 -7.80 9.73 0.87
N TRP A 98 -8.98 10.30 1.12
CA TRP A 98 -9.99 10.57 0.09
C TRP A 98 -10.03 12.06 -0.20
N HIS A 99 -10.30 12.43 -1.45
CA HIS A 99 -10.54 13.83 -1.81
C HIS A 99 -11.76 14.36 -1.05
N GLY A 100 -11.53 15.30 -0.12
CA GLY A 100 -12.59 15.92 0.70
C GLY A 100 -12.85 15.27 2.05
N SER A 101 -12.13 14.22 2.46
CA SER A 101 -12.16 13.76 3.86
C SER A 101 -10.99 14.33 4.66
N ILE A 102 -11.22 14.57 5.96
CA ILE A 102 -10.14 14.78 6.92
C ILE A 102 -9.54 13.40 7.21
N ALA A 103 -8.79 12.85 6.25
CA ALA A 103 -7.84 11.80 6.57
C ALA A 103 -6.80 12.39 7.53
N ALA A 104 -6.32 11.60 8.49
CA ALA A 104 -5.19 12.03 9.29
C ALA A 104 -4.06 12.42 8.32
N SER A 105 -3.52 13.64 8.43
CA SER A 105 -2.37 14.00 7.61
C SER A 105 -1.18 13.13 8.02
N VAL A 106 -0.20 13.01 7.14
CA VAL A 106 1.05 12.29 7.44
C VAL A 106 1.69 12.83 8.73
N GLU A 107 1.62 14.13 8.94
CA GLU A 107 2.10 14.83 10.14
C GLU A 107 1.28 14.47 11.38
N ALA A 108 -0.05 14.36 11.24
CA ALA A 108 -0.91 13.93 12.33
C ALA A 108 -0.53 12.52 12.81
N VAL A 109 -0.30 11.58 11.89
CA VAL A 109 0.17 10.23 12.21
C VAL A 109 1.55 10.28 12.89
N LYS A 110 2.49 11.03 12.32
CA LYS A 110 3.85 11.20 12.87
C LYS A 110 3.87 11.87 14.24
N SER A 111 2.84 12.64 14.62
CA SER A 111 2.74 13.28 15.92
C SER A 111 2.04 12.43 17.00
N ARG A 112 1.52 11.25 16.65
CA ARG A 112 0.91 10.33 17.62
C ARG A 112 1.97 9.88 18.62
N LYS A 113 1.90 10.41 19.85
CA LYS A 113 2.89 10.16 20.92
C LYS A 113 3.16 8.67 21.15
N ARG A 114 2.11 7.84 21.09
CA ARG A 114 2.24 6.39 21.31
C ARG A 114 2.84 5.63 20.13
N TRP A 115 2.91 6.25 18.95
CA TRP A 115 3.48 5.63 17.74
C TRP A 115 4.97 5.93 17.58
N GLN A 116 5.55 6.80 18.41
CA GLN A 116 6.99 7.17 18.34
C GLN A 116 7.94 5.99 18.56
N ILE A 117 7.44 4.88 19.10
CA ILE A 117 8.20 3.63 19.26
C ILE A 117 8.25 2.80 17.97
N ILE A 118 7.31 3.01 17.03
CA ILE A 118 7.20 2.24 15.80
C ILE A 118 8.28 2.68 14.79
N ASP A 119 8.93 1.72 14.15
CA ASP A 119 10.06 1.98 13.24
C ASP A 119 9.67 2.88 12.06
N ALA A 120 8.48 2.71 11.49
CA ALA A 120 7.98 3.58 10.44
C ALA A 120 7.95 5.06 10.87
N VAL A 121 7.55 5.36 12.11
CA VAL A 121 7.49 6.75 12.61
C VAL A 121 8.89 7.27 12.94
N LYS A 122 9.71 6.47 13.64
CA LYS A 122 11.11 6.82 13.96
C LYS A 122 11.93 7.16 12.73
N ASN A 123 11.75 6.38 11.66
CA ASN A 123 12.50 6.51 10.42
C ASN A 123 11.80 7.42 9.39
N ASN A 124 10.74 8.13 9.79
CA ASN A 124 9.98 9.06 8.93
C ASN A 124 9.38 8.39 7.67
N ARG A 125 9.12 7.08 7.71
CA ARG A 125 8.54 6.26 6.63
C ARG A 125 7.02 6.15 6.76
N VAL A 126 6.37 7.31 6.84
CA VAL A 126 4.91 7.45 6.84
C VAL A 126 4.52 8.23 5.60
N TYR A 127 3.65 7.63 4.78
CA TYR A 127 3.27 8.14 3.46
C TYR A 127 1.76 8.19 3.31
N GLY A 128 1.25 9.18 2.60
CA GLY A 128 -0.16 9.23 2.19
C GLY A 128 -0.32 8.63 0.80
N ILE A 129 -1.42 7.93 0.56
CA ILE A 129 -1.83 7.49 -0.77
C ILE A 129 -3.28 7.86 -1.04
N ASN A 130 -3.55 8.28 -2.29
CA ASN A 130 -4.92 8.53 -2.72
C ASN A 130 -5.69 7.21 -2.79
N ALA A 131 -6.73 7.09 -1.97
CA ALA A 131 -7.55 5.88 -1.89
C ALA A 131 -8.20 5.50 -3.23
N ASP A 132 -8.49 6.46 -4.12
CA ASP A 132 -9.05 6.17 -5.45
C ASP A 132 -8.10 5.37 -6.35
N LEU A 133 -6.79 5.43 -6.10
CA LEU A 133 -5.79 4.67 -6.86
C LEU A 133 -5.75 3.20 -6.43
N VAL A 134 -6.07 2.91 -5.17
CA VAL A 134 -5.78 1.61 -4.54
C VAL A 134 -7.02 0.86 -4.07
N SER A 135 -8.19 1.50 -4.06
CA SER A 135 -9.46 0.87 -3.63
C SER A 135 -10.40 0.52 -4.78
N ARG A 136 -10.14 1.00 -6.00
CA ARG A 136 -11.05 0.85 -7.15
C ARG A 136 -10.38 0.06 -8.28
N PRO A 137 -10.94 -1.08 -8.69
CA PRO A 137 -10.39 -1.84 -9.81
C PRO A 137 -10.54 -1.03 -11.10
N GLY A 138 -9.42 -0.76 -11.77
CA GLY A 138 -9.36 -0.01 -13.01
C GLY A 138 -7.92 0.25 -13.47
N PRO A 139 -7.72 0.88 -14.64
CA PRO A 139 -6.39 1.09 -15.22
C PRO A 139 -5.39 1.80 -14.29
N ARG A 140 -5.89 2.72 -13.45
CA ARG A 140 -5.08 3.50 -12.50
C ARG A 140 -4.49 2.69 -11.36
N ILE A 141 -4.86 1.41 -11.22
CA ILE A 141 -4.28 0.58 -10.16
C ILE A 141 -2.77 0.47 -10.27
N VAL A 142 -2.26 0.47 -11.50
CA VAL A 142 -0.82 0.39 -11.76
C VAL A 142 -0.10 1.62 -11.19
N ASP A 143 -0.73 2.79 -11.22
CA ASP A 143 -0.21 4.01 -10.60
C ASP A 143 -0.07 3.81 -9.07
N GLY A 144 -1.08 3.17 -8.45
CA GLY A 144 -1.07 2.82 -7.03
C GLY A 144 0.03 1.80 -6.66
N ILE A 145 0.28 0.79 -7.50
CA ILE A 145 1.35 -0.19 -7.31
C ILE A 145 2.72 0.50 -7.36
N GLU A 146 2.95 1.35 -8.35
CA GLU A 146 4.20 2.09 -8.51
C GLU A 146 4.45 3.04 -7.33
N GLU A 147 3.40 3.72 -6.85
CA GLU A 147 3.49 4.61 -5.70
C GLU A 147 3.80 3.85 -4.40
N MET A 148 3.09 2.73 -4.14
CA MET A 148 3.41 1.85 -3.02
C MET A 148 4.83 1.30 -3.11
N ALA A 149 5.30 0.90 -4.28
CA ALA A 149 6.67 0.41 -4.48
C ALA A 149 7.73 1.46 -4.15
N ARG A 150 7.50 2.73 -4.51
CA ARG A 150 8.38 3.85 -4.11
C ARG A 150 8.39 4.07 -2.59
N PHE A 151 7.26 3.96 -1.92
CA PHE A 151 7.18 4.11 -0.45
C PHE A 151 7.86 2.95 0.29
N ILE A 152 7.66 1.74 -0.21
CA ILE A 152 8.19 0.51 0.40
C ILE A 152 9.69 0.38 0.10
N HIS A 153 10.14 0.71 -1.10
CA HIS A 153 11.53 0.55 -1.55
C HIS A 153 12.09 1.82 -2.18
N PRO A 154 12.27 2.91 -1.40
CA PRO A 154 12.73 4.18 -1.94
C PRO A 154 14.10 4.08 -2.63
N ASP A 155 14.95 3.14 -2.23
CA ASP A 155 16.26 2.91 -2.85
C ASP A 155 16.22 2.12 -4.17
N LEU A 156 15.25 1.22 -4.36
CA LEU A 156 15.11 0.42 -5.59
C LEU A 156 14.36 1.17 -6.71
N PHE A 157 13.57 2.17 -6.32
CA PHE A 157 12.72 2.96 -7.20
C PHE A 157 13.08 4.45 -7.16
N LYS A 158 14.36 4.77 -6.94
CA LYS A 158 14.90 6.13 -7.16
C LYS A 158 14.72 6.48 -8.64
N GLU A 159 14.05 7.60 -8.91
CA GLU A 159 14.06 8.27 -10.21
C GLU A 159 15.37 9.05 -10.38
#